data_AF-W6KRU7-F1
#
_entry.id   AF-W6KRU7-F1
#
_cell.length_a   1.000
_cell.length_b   1.000
_cell.length_c   1.000
_cell.angle_alpha   90.00
_cell.angle_beta   90.00
_cell.angle_gamma   90.00
#
_symmetry.space_group_name_H-M   'P 1'
#
loop_
_entity.id
_entity.type
_entity.pdbx_description
1 polymer ?
#
loop_
_entity_poly.entity_id
_entity_poly.type
_entity_poly.pdbx_seq_one_letter_code
_entity_poly.pdbx_strand_id
1 'polypeptide(L)'
;MRYLQECGSSRVKTVISSVSPHTSLYFLVRSIYRIPTALSSPSQMALPTSASSLSFSTRWLGSDTGDFSCARPKELRFRRDHLLLPLLRAKRSRLQDLQVRKEALDQIAHRSVDRLFFAIFAVLLVQFVVLFDWTYIHFDWNFVEPITYLLSYCETWIALAWYGNMHSEYEYDSLRELLERKRRNKLYVQHALEVSELNQLKDEVEILEGLVRALEGID
;
A
#
# COMPACT_ATOMS: atom_id res chain seq x y z
N MET A 1 -16.67 26.87 -28.34
CA MET A 1 -15.55 25.90 -28.30
C MET A 1 -14.44 26.26 -27.31
N ARG A 2 -14.02 27.53 -27.13
CA ARG A 2 -12.95 27.89 -26.16
C ARG A 2 -13.26 27.55 -24.69
N TYR A 3 -14.50 27.70 -24.24
CA TYR A 3 -14.89 27.47 -22.83
C TYR A 3 -14.74 26.01 -22.36
N LEU A 4 -14.99 25.01 -23.21
CA LEU A 4 -14.77 23.60 -22.86
C LEU A 4 -13.29 23.28 -22.74
N GLN A 5 -12.46 23.93 -23.56
CA GLN A 5 -11.02 23.77 -23.59
C GLN A 5 -10.35 24.36 -22.32
N GLU A 6 -10.88 25.48 -21.80
CA GLU A 6 -10.44 26.06 -20.52
C GLU A 6 -10.86 25.20 -19.31
N CYS A 7 -12.05 24.60 -19.34
CA CYS A 7 -12.54 23.77 -18.24
C CYS A 7 -11.77 22.44 -18.11
N GLY A 8 -11.44 21.79 -19.23
CA GLY A 8 -10.58 20.60 -19.26
C GLY A 8 -9.14 20.89 -18.80
N SER A 9 -8.59 22.03 -19.22
CA SER A 9 -7.26 22.52 -18.80
C SER A 9 -7.19 22.79 -17.28
N SER A 10 -8.25 23.36 -16.70
CA SER A 10 -8.31 23.65 -15.27
C SER A 10 -8.36 22.36 -14.42
N ARG A 11 -9.13 21.35 -14.86
CA ARG A 11 -9.20 20.02 -14.21
C ARG A 11 -7.88 19.27 -14.22
N VAL A 12 -7.16 19.28 -15.35
CA VAL A 12 -5.85 18.61 -15.45
C VAL A 12 -4.80 19.35 -14.61
N LYS A 13 -4.81 20.69 -14.59
CA LYS A 13 -3.95 21.49 -13.71
C LYS A 13 -4.20 21.19 -12.22
N THR A 14 -5.46 21.04 -11.81
CA THR A 14 -5.78 20.70 -10.42
C THR A 14 -5.26 19.31 -10.04
N VAL A 15 -5.47 18.30 -10.90
CA VAL A 15 -4.96 16.94 -10.67
C VAL A 15 -3.43 16.92 -10.60
N ILE A 16 -2.73 17.67 -11.45
CA ILE A 16 -1.26 17.77 -11.41
C ILE A 16 -0.77 18.48 -10.16
N SER A 17 -1.44 19.55 -9.73
CA SER A 17 -1.07 20.24 -8.49
C SER A 17 -1.30 19.39 -7.23
N SER A 18 -2.16 18.38 -7.31
CA SER A 18 -2.33 17.39 -6.22
C SER A 18 -1.26 16.29 -6.20
N VAL A 19 -0.41 16.18 -7.24
CA VAL A 19 0.69 15.21 -7.27
C VAL A 19 1.87 15.75 -6.46
N SER A 20 2.20 15.08 -5.37
CA SER A 20 3.29 15.46 -4.47
C SER A 20 4.66 15.37 -5.18
N PRO A 21 5.56 16.36 -5.02
CA PRO A 21 6.83 16.46 -5.77
C PRO A 21 7.84 15.35 -5.45
N HIS A 22 7.62 14.56 -4.39
CA HIS A 22 8.50 13.46 -3.97
C HIS A 22 8.13 12.08 -4.54
N THR A 23 7.07 11.98 -5.35
CA THR A 23 6.67 10.71 -5.98
C THR A 23 7.58 10.40 -7.18
N SER A 24 8.03 9.15 -7.34
CA SER A 24 8.83 8.69 -8.50
C SER A 24 8.20 9.07 -9.85
N LEU A 25 6.86 9.12 -9.89
CA LEU A 25 6.07 9.51 -11.05
C LEU A 25 6.11 11.01 -11.39
N TYR A 26 6.60 11.88 -10.50
CA TYR A 26 6.67 13.33 -10.75
C TYR A 26 7.50 13.64 -12.00
N PHE A 27 8.64 12.96 -12.18
CA PHE A 27 9.47 13.11 -13.37
C PHE A 27 8.79 12.62 -14.64
N LEU A 28 8.04 11.51 -14.56
CA LEU A 28 7.32 10.94 -15.71
C LEU A 28 6.16 11.85 -16.11
N VAL A 29 5.32 12.26 -15.16
CA VAL A 29 4.22 13.21 -15.38
C VAL A 29 4.79 14.53 -15.91
N ARG A 30 5.87 15.06 -15.33
CA ARG A 30 6.52 16.29 -15.82
C ARG A 30 7.12 16.10 -17.22
N SER A 31 7.71 14.96 -17.55
CA SER A 31 8.29 14.67 -18.88
C SER A 31 7.24 14.53 -19.99
N ILE A 32 6.07 13.97 -19.66
CA ILE A 32 4.93 13.85 -20.58
C ILE A 32 4.39 15.23 -20.97
N TYR A 33 4.64 16.29 -20.19
CA TYR A 33 4.15 17.65 -20.48
C TYR A 33 5.25 18.69 -20.73
N ARG A 34 6.54 18.34 -20.59
CA ARG A 34 7.71 19.24 -20.77
C ARG A 34 8.45 18.92 -22.07
N ILE A 35 7.78 19.02 -23.22
CA ILE A 35 8.47 19.18 -24.51
C ILE A 35 8.20 20.60 -24.99
N PRO A 36 9.24 21.42 -25.23
CA PRO A 36 9.05 22.71 -25.88
C PRO A 36 8.52 22.44 -27.27
N THR A 37 7.30 22.91 -27.56
CA THR A 37 6.80 23.08 -28.93
C THR A 37 7.62 24.15 -29.63
N ALA A 38 8.87 23.83 -29.93
CA ALA A 38 9.77 24.62 -30.76
C ALA A 38 9.98 23.90 -32.10
N LEU A 39 8.89 23.44 -32.73
CA LEU A 39 8.94 22.87 -34.10
C LEU A 39 7.61 23.09 -34.86
N SER A 40 6.90 24.20 -34.60
CA SER A 40 5.76 24.57 -35.46
C SER A 40 5.49 26.08 -35.55
N SER A 41 6.53 26.91 -35.63
CA SER A 41 6.36 28.27 -36.19
C SER A 41 7.19 28.37 -37.48
N PRO A 42 6.59 28.15 -38.66
CA PRO A 42 7.23 28.40 -39.94
C PRO A 42 7.06 29.88 -40.30
N SER A 43 7.54 30.80 -39.46
CA SER A 43 7.59 32.23 -39.81
C SER A 43 8.33 33.02 -38.74
N GLN A 44 9.65 33.08 -38.87
CA GLN A 44 10.43 34.34 -38.90
C GLN A 44 11.91 33.98 -38.92
N MET A 45 12.40 33.78 -40.14
CA MET A 45 13.82 33.82 -40.47
C MET A 45 14.21 35.30 -40.48
N ALA A 46 14.87 35.76 -39.43
CA ALA A 46 15.66 36.99 -39.47
C ALA A 46 16.91 36.76 -38.61
N LEU A 47 18.04 36.65 -39.27
CA LEU A 47 19.38 36.66 -38.66
C LEU A 47 19.72 38.10 -38.24
N PRO A 48 20.01 38.38 -36.97
CA PRO A 48 20.83 39.54 -36.63
C PRO A 48 22.30 39.09 -36.61
N THR A 49 23.02 39.60 -37.60
CA THR A 49 24.47 39.63 -37.69
C THR A 49 25.02 40.49 -36.54
N SER A 50 25.31 39.90 -35.37
CA SER A 50 26.37 40.39 -34.48
C SER A 50 26.65 39.43 -33.33
N ALA A 51 27.86 38.90 -33.32
CA ALA A 51 28.44 38.12 -32.25
C ALA A 51 28.83 39.04 -31.08
N SER A 52 27.93 39.26 -30.12
CA SER A 52 28.30 39.91 -28.85
C SER A 52 27.14 39.87 -27.85
N SER A 53 26.95 38.72 -27.21
CA SER A 53 26.51 38.58 -25.81
C SER A 53 25.97 37.17 -25.58
N LEU A 54 26.88 36.21 -25.45
CA LEU A 54 26.56 34.98 -24.72
C LEU A 54 26.61 35.30 -23.22
N SER A 55 25.69 36.15 -22.74
CA SER A 55 25.21 35.97 -21.39
C SER A 55 24.35 34.72 -21.45
N PHE A 56 24.89 33.64 -20.88
CA PHE A 56 24.18 32.40 -20.59
C PHE A 56 23.04 32.76 -19.64
N SER A 57 21.96 33.29 -20.21
CA SER A 57 20.80 33.72 -19.47
C SER A 57 20.14 32.44 -18.97
N THR A 58 20.28 32.21 -17.67
CA THR A 58 19.53 31.27 -16.84
C THR A 58 18.04 31.64 -16.76
N ARG A 59 17.49 32.23 -17.83
CA ARG A 59 16.10 32.66 -17.98
C ARG A 59 15.23 31.52 -18.51
N TRP A 60 15.37 30.34 -17.92
CA TRP A 60 14.47 29.21 -18.16
C TRP A 60 13.77 28.73 -16.88
N LEU A 61 13.76 29.55 -15.81
CA LEU A 61 12.66 29.52 -14.83
C LEU A 61 11.49 30.34 -15.39
N GLY A 62 10.90 29.84 -16.46
CA GLY A 62 9.55 30.23 -16.86
C GLY A 62 8.58 29.65 -15.83
N SER A 63 7.65 30.50 -15.37
CA SER A 63 6.44 30.18 -14.61
C SER A 63 6.03 28.70 -14.69
N ASP A 64 5.89 28.05 -13.53
CA ASP A 64 5.48 26.63 -13.36
C ASP A 64 4.11 26.29 -13.97
N THR A 65 3.43 27.25 -14.59
CA THR A 65 2.23 27.04 -15.39
C THR A 65 2.63 26.71 -16.83
N GLY A 66 2.94 25.44 -17.09
CA GLY A 66 2.94 24.93 -18.46
C GLY A 66 1.57 25.21 -19.10
N ASP A 67 1.53 26.09 -20.10
CA ASP A 67 0.30 26.48 -20.79
C ASP A 67 -0.23 25.30 -21.62
N PHE A 68 -1.25 24.63 -21.08
CA PHE A 68 -2.07 23.63 -21.78
C PHE A 68 -2.68 24.13 -23.08
N SER A 69 -2.79 25.45 -23.25
CA SER A 69 -3.39 26.11 -24.41
C SER A 69 -2.74 25.74 -25.75
N CYS A 70 -1.51 25.20 -25.74
CA CYS A 70 -0.76 24.85 -26.96
C CYS A 70 -0.76 23.35 -27.31
N ALA A 71 -1.13 22.45 -26.40
CA ALA A 71 -1.14 21.01 -26.69
C ALA A 71 -2.41 20.61 -27.45
N ARG A 72 -2.26 20.09 -28.68
CA ARG A 72 -3.40 19.64 -29.49
C ARG A 72 -4.08 18.41 -28.83
N PRO A 73 -5.42 18.33 -28.78
CA PRO A 73 -6.14 17.19 -28.18
C PRO A 73 -5.71 15.83 -28.74
N LYS A 74 -5.38 15.75 -30.03
CA LYS A 74 -4.91 14.51 -30.68
C LYS A 74 -3.56 14.01 -30.14
N GLU A 75 -2.65 14.92 -29.78
CA GLU A 75 -1.34 14.59 -29.22
C GLU A 75 -1.47 14.05 -27.78
N LEU A 76 -2.38 14.61 -27.00
CA LEU A 76 -2.69 14.14 -25.65
C LEU A 76 -3.28 12.73 -25.65
N ARG A 77 -4.17 12.44 -26.60
CA ARG A 77 -4.73 11.09 -26.79
C ARG A 77 -3.63 10.08 -27.14
N PHE A 78 -2.74 10.44 -28.06
CA PHE A 78 -1.61 9.59 -28.42
C PHE A 78 -0.73 9.25 -27.21
N ARG A 79 -0.41 10.23 -26.35
CA ARG A 79 0.38 9.99 -25.12
C ARG A 79 -0.36 9.17 -24.07
N ARG A 80 -1.66 9.42 -23.89
CA ARG A 80 -2.49 8.59 -23.01
C ARG A 80 -2.42 7.13 -23.44
N ASP A 81 -2.65 6.87 -24.73
CA ASP A 81 -2.79 5.51 -25.25
C ASP A 81 -1.45 4.76 -25.31
N HIS A 82 -0.36 5.44 -25.66
CA HIS A 82 0.96 4.82 -25.81
C HIS A 82 1.87 4.88 -24.59
N LEU A 83 1.63 5.77 -23.60
CA LEU A 83 2.49 5.91 -22.42
C LEU A 83 1.73 5.61 -21.13
N LEU A 84 0.63 6.32 -20.87
CA LEU A 84 -0.07 6.20 -19.58
C LEU A 84 -0.77 4.85 -19.42
N LEU A 85 -1.49 4.39 -20.44
CA LEU A 85 -2.17 3.09 -20.39
C LEU A 85 -1.21 1.90 -20.20
N PRO A 86 -0.10 1.75 -20.96
CA PRO A 86 0.82 0.64 -20.73
C PRO A 86 1.52 0.71 -19.37
N LEU A 87 1.89 1.90 -18.89
CA LEU A 87 2.46 2.06 -17.54
C LEU A 87 1.45 1.67 -16.45
N LEU A 88 0.21 2.12 -16.58
CA LEU A 88 -0.87 1.79 -15.66
C LEU A 88 -1.12 0.28 -15.65
N ARG A 89 -1.14 -0.38 -16.80
CA ARG A 89 -1.28 -1.85 -16.90
C ARG A 89 -0.12 -2.56 -16.19
N ALA A 90 1.12 -2.15 -16.43
CA ALA A 90 2.31 -2.75 -15.80
C ALA A 90 2.35 -2.54 -14.28
N LYS A 91 1.91 -1.37 -13.80
CA LYS A 91 1.82 -1.07 -12.36
C LYS A 91 0.68 -1.85 -11.70
N ARG A 92 -0.48 -1.96 -12.36
CA ARG A 92 -1.59 -2.80 -11.88
C ARG A 92 -1.22 -4.28 -11.80
N SER A 93 -0.51 -4.83 -12.79
CA SER A 93 -0.10 -6.25 -12.73
C SER A 93 0.84 -6.51 -11.55
N ARG A 94 1.84 -5.64 -11.34
CA ARG A 94 2.75 -5.74 -10.17
C ARG A 94 2.00 -5.60 -8.85
N LEU A 95 1.00 -4.72 -8.78
CA LEU A 95 0.16 -4.53 -7.60
C LEU A 95 -0.68 -5.79 -7.32
N GLN A 96 -1.26 -6.40 -8.34
CA GLN A 96 -2.01 -7.66 -8.22
C GLN A 96 -1.12 -8.78 -7.68
N ASP A 97 0.10 -8.94 -8.22
CA ASP A 97 1.04 -9.96 -7.75
C ASP A 97 1.39 -9.79 -6.25
N LEU A 98 1.60 -8.55 -5.80
CA LEU A 98 1.86 -8.26 -4.39
C LEU A 98 0.63 -8.45 -3.50
N GLN A 99 -0.56 -8.12 -3.99
CA GLN A 99 -1.83 -8.36 -3.27
C GLN A 99 -2.08 -9.86 -3.06
N VAL A 100 -1.88 -10.68 -4.10
CA VAL A 100 -2.03 -12.14 -4.00
C VAL A 100 -1.08 -12.72 -2.95
N ARG A 101 0.18 -12.26 -2.93
CA ARG A 101 1.15 -12.68 -1.90
C ARG A 101 0.73 -12.26 -0.50
N LYS A 102 0.20 -11.04 -0.34
CA LYS A 102 -0.32 -10.55 0.94
C LYS A 102 -1.51 -11.40 1.41
N GLU A 103 -2.47 -11.66 0.54
CA GLU A 103 -3.66 -12.46 0.84
C GLU A 103 -3.29 -13.88 1.26
N ALA A 104 -2.32 -14.51 0.58
CA ALA A 104 -1.82 -15.83 0.96
C ALA A 104 -1.26 -15.85 2.39
N LEU A 105 -0.51 -14.82 2.78
CA LEU A 105 0.06 -14.70 4.12
C LEU A 105 -1.00 -14.38 5.18
N ASP A 106 -1.99 -13.55 4.83
CA ASP A 106 -3.09 -13.22 5.72
C ASP A 106 -3.93 -14.48 6.01
N GLN A 107 -4.20 -15.31 5.01
CA GLN A 107 -4.87 -16.61 5.20
C GLN A 107 -4.10 -17.55 6.13
N ILE A 108 -2.76 -17.59 6.02
CA ILE A 108 -1.91 -18.39 6.92
C ILE A 108 -1.98 -17.84 8.35
N ALA A 109 -2.01 -16.52 8.53
CA ALA A 109 -2.13 -15.89 9.83
C ALA A 109 -3.48 -16.22 10.49
N HIS A 110 -4.59 -16.11 9.77
CA HIS A 110 -5.94 -16.43 10.27
C HIS A 110 -6.03 -17.87 10.78
N ARG A 111 -5.62 -18.86 9.95
CA ARG A 111 -5.67 -20.28 10.34
C ARG A 111 -4.75 -20.65 11.50
N SER A 112 -3.77 -19.80 11.82
CA SER A 112 -2.83 -20.07 12.92
C SER A 112 -3.46 -19.80 14.29
N VAL A 113 -4.40 -18.85 14.37
CA VAL A 113 -5.05 -18.50 15.63
C VAL A 113 -6.05 -19.57 16.06
N ASP A 114 -6.83 -20.12 15.13
CA ASP A 114 -7.74 -21.23 15.43
C ASP A 114 -6.99 -22.48 15.90
N ARG A 115 -5.82 -22.76 15.32
CA ARG A 115 -4.95 -23.86 15.77
C ARG A 115 -4.44 -23.67 17.19
N LEU A 116 -4.17 -22.43 17.62
CA LEU A 116 -3.76 -22.13 18.99
C LEU A 116 -4.89 -22.44 19.98
N PHE A 117 -6.12 -21.98 19.68
CA PHE A 117 -7.28 -22.28 20.53
C PHE A 117 -7.56 -23.78 20.60
N PHE A 118 -7.48 -24.48 19.46
CA PHE A 118 -7.61 -25.93 19.44
C PHE A 118 -6.53 -26.63 20.25
N ALA A 119 -5.28 -26.15 20.22
CA ALA A 119 -4.20 -26.71 21.01
C ALA A 119 -4.43 -26.54 22.52
N ILE A 120 -4.88 -25.36 22.97
CA ILE A 120 -5.23 -25.13 24.39
C ILE A 120 -6.38 -26.05 24.80
N PHE A 121 -7.43 -26.14 23.99
CA PHE A 121 -8.55 -27.03 24.24
C PHE A 121 -8.13 -28.52 24.33
N ALA A 122 -7.25 -28.96 23.42
CA ALA A 122 -6.74 -30.32 23.44
C ALA A 122 -5.91 -30.61 24.71
N VAL A 123 -5.07 -29.66 25.16
CA VAL A 123 -4.32 -29.79 26.41
C VAL A 123 -5.26 -29.90 27.61
N LEU A 124 -6.31 -29.07 27.67
CA LEU A 124 -7.32 -29.13 28.73
C LEU A 124 -8.05 -30.47 28.76
N LEU A 125 -8.36 -31.03 27.58
CA LEU A 125 -9.02 -32.32 27.47
C LEU A 125 -8.09 -33.47 27.90
N VAL A 126 -6.82 -33.43 27.51
CA VAL A 126 -5.81 -34.38 27.99
C VAL A 126 -5.64 -34.29 29.51
N GLN A 127 -5.55 -33.07 30.07
CA GLN A 127 -5.50 -32.84 31.51
C GLN A 127 -6.71 -33.46 32.21
N PHE A 128 -7.92 -33.23 31.69
CA PHE A 128 -9.14 -33.81 32.25
C PHE A 128 -9.11 -35.36 32.24
N VAL A 129 -8.72 -35.97 31.13
CA VAL A 129 -8.66 -37.43 31.00
C VAL A 129 -7.62 -38.04 31.93
N VAL A 130 -6.43 -37.43 32.03
CA VAL A 130 -5.36 -37.87 32.94
C VAL A 130 -5.81 -37.79 34.39
N LEU A 131 -6.44 -36.68 34.78
CA LEU A 131 -6.96 -36.53 36.14
C LEU A 131 -8.08 -37.54 36.45
N PHE A 132 -8.98 -37.77 35.49
CA PHE A 132 -10.04 -38.76 35.63
C PHE A 132 -9.49 -40.18 35.81
N ASP A 133 -8.54 -40.58 34.98
CA ASP A 133 -7.86 -41.88 35.07
C ASP A 133 -7.12 -42.04 36.40
N TRP A 134 -6.42 -40.99 36.85
CA TRP A 134 -5.74 -41.00 38.15
C TRP A 134 -6.70 -41.11 39.32
N THR A 135 -7.82 -40.38 39.32
CA THR A 135 -8.78 -40.38 40.44
C THR A 135 -9.57 -41.69 40.55
N TYR A 136 -9.93 -42.31 39.43
CA TYR A 136 -10.87 -43.43 39.45
C TYR A 136 -10.24 -44.80 39.18
N ILE A 137 -9.04 -44.86 38.59
CA ILE A 137 -8.42 -46.12 38.17
C ILE A 137 -7.12 -46.40 38.92
N HIS A 138 -6.20 -45.43 39.00
CA HIS A 138 -4.82 -45.70 39.45
C HIS A 138 -4.51 -45.27 40.90
N PHE A 139 -5.05 -44.14 41.37
CA PHE A 139 -4.68 -43.54 42.66
C PHE A 139 -5.90 -43.19 43.52
N ASP A 140 -5.72 -43.24 44.83
CA ASP A 140 -6.72 -42.75 45.78
C ASP A 140 -6.82 -41.21 45.73
N TRP A 141 -8.01 -40.69 46.02
CA TRP A 141 -8.30 -39.26 46.04
C TRP A 141 -7.32 -38.44 46.90
N ASN A 142 -6.89 -38.97 48.03
CA ASN A 142 -5.95 -38.30 48.94
C ASN A 142 -4.58 -37.98 48.30
N PHE A 143 -4.16 -38.74 47.29
CA PHE A 143 -2.91 -38.46 46.56
C PHE A 143 -3.12 -37.44 45.44
N VAL A 144 -4.28 -37.50 44.76
CA VAL A 144 -4.59 -36.65 43.60
C VAL A 144 -4.99 -35.23 44.02
N GLU A 145 -5.61 -35.08 45.19
CA GLU A 145 -6.05 -33.80 45.76
C GLU A 145 -4.94 -32.73 45.75
N PRO A 146 -3.76 -32.91 46.38
CA PRO A 146 -2.72 -31.89 46.38
C PRO A 146 -2.15 -31.61 44.97
N ILE A 147 -2.14 -32.60 44.08
CA ILE A 147 -1.58 -32.47 42.74
C ILE A 147 -2.48 -31.59 41.86
N THR A 148 -3.80 -31.77 41.95
CA THR A 148 -4.77 -30.96 41.19
C THR A 148 -4.72 -29.49 41.58
N TYR A 149 -4.55 -29.19 42.87
CA TYR A 149 -4.32 -27.82 43.33
C TYR A 149 -3.04 -27.22 42.73
N LEU A 150 -1.91 -27.94 42.80
CA LEU A 150 -0.65 -27.46 42.24
C LEU A 150 -0.74 -27.21 40.73
N LEU A 151 -1.40 -28.10 40.00
CA LEU A 151 -1.60 -27.96 38.55
C LEU A 151 -2.42 -26.70 38.21
N SER A 152 -3.51 -26.48 38.94
CA SER A 152 -4.38 -25.32 38.75
C SER A 152 -3.64 -24.00 39.09
N TYR A 153 -2.79 -24.02 40.12
CA TYR A 153 -1.91 -22.90 40.42
C TYR A 153 -0.92 -22.63 39.29
N CYS A 154 -0.25 -23.66 38.76
CA CYS A 154 0.66 -23.52 37.63
C CYS A 154 -0.04 -22.93 36.39
N GLU A 155 -1.23 -23.44 36.04
CA GLU A 155 -2.03 -22.92 34.94
C GLU A 155 -2.37 -21.44 35.13
N THR A 156 -2.79 -21.07 36.35
CA THR A 156 -3.08 -19.68 36.72
C THR A 156 -1.86 -18.78 36.59
N TRP A 157 -0.69 -19.21 37.08
CA TRP A 157 0.55 -18.45 36.96
C TRP A 157 1.00 -18.26 35.51
N ILE A 158 0.85 -19.30 34.67
CA ILE A 158 1.15 -19.23 33.23
C ILE A 158 0.20 -18.25 32.54
N ALA A 159 -1.11 -18.34 32.83
CA ALA A 159 -2.11 -17.43 32.29
C ALA A 159 -1.84 -15.97 32.70
N LEU A 160 -1.44 -15.75 33.96
CA LEU A 160 -1.10 -14.41 34.46
C LEU A 160 0.17 -13.86 33.82
N ALA A 161 1.22 -14.67 33.67
CA ALA A 161 2.45 -14.27 32.99
C ALA A 161 2.20 -13.93 31.51
N TRP A 162 1.35 -14.73 30.85
CA TRP A 162 0.90 -14.45 29.49
C TRP A 162 0.11 -13.14 29.39
N TYR A 163 -0.85 -12.94 30.29
CA TYR A 163 -1.65 -11.72 30.36
C TYR A 163 -0.80 -10.47 30.61
N GLY A 164 0.16 -10.54 31.54
CA GLY A 164 1.10 -9.45 31.83
C GLY A 164 2.01 -9.08 30.65
N ASN A 165 2.33 -10.04 29.77
CA ASN A 165 3.06 -9.74 28.53
C ASN A 165 2.15 -9.18 27.42
N MET A 166 0.83 -9.25 27.58
CA MET A 166 -0.17 -8.96 26.55
C MET A 166 -0.95 -7.66 26.82
N HIS A 167 -0.31 -6.65 27.41
CA HIS A 167 -0.85 -5.37 27.90
C HIS A 167 -1.59 -4.43 26.89
N SER A 168 -2.36 -4.95 25.93
CA SER A 168 -3.26 -4.16 25.07
C SER A 168 -4.69 -4.33 25.57
N GLU A 169 -5.39 -3.22 25.77
CA GLU A 169 -6.81 -3.11 26.16
C GLU A 169 -7.67 -4.10 25.37
N TYR A 170 -8.30 -5.07 26.05
CA TYR A 170 -8.98 -6.19 25.41
C TYR A 170 -10.50 -6.12 25.52
N GLU A 171 -11.15 -6.01 24.37
CA GLU A 171 -12.48 -6.59 24.11
C GLU A 171 -12.27 -7.98 23.45
N TYR A 172 -13.11 -8.98 23.70
CA TYR A 172 -12.83 -10.38 23.30
C TYR A 172 -12.63 -10.57 21.78
N ASP A 173 -13.33 -9.80 20.93
CA ASP A 173 -13.11 -9.79 19.48
C ASP A 173 -11.72 -9.25 19.10
N SER A 174 -11.13 -8.39 19.93
CA SER A 174 -9.81 -7.82 19.70
C SER A 174 -8.65 -8.78 20.02
N LEU A 175 -8.86 -9.87 20.79
CA LEU A 175 -7.82 -10.89 21.07
C LEU A 175 -7.38 -11.62 19.80
N ARG A 176 -8.38 -12.11 19.05
CA ARG A 176 -8.13 -12.79 17.78
C ARG A 176 -7.45 -11.84 16.81
N GLU A 177 -8.01 -10.65 16.65
CA GLU A 177 -7.42 -9.64 15.78
C GLU A 177 -6.00 -9.25 16.19
N LEU A 178 -5.71 -9.14 17.49
CA LEU A 178 -4.38 -8.77 17.98
C LEU A 178 -3.36 -9.88 17.72
N LEU A 179 -3.72 -11.14 17.97
CA LEU A 179 -2.87 -12.29 17.66
C LEU A 179 -2.60 -12.38 16.16
N GLU A 180 -3.64 -12.18 15.33
CA GLU A 180 -3.48 -12.14 13.89
C GLU A 180 -2.60 -10.97 13.45
N ARG A 181 -2.81 -9.76 13.98
CA ARG A 181 -1.99 -8.57 13.67
C ARG A 181 -0.53 -8.83 14.01
N LYS A 182 -0.24 -9.34 15.22
CA LYS A 182 1.14 -9.70 15.63
C LYS A 182 1.76 -10.76 14.70
N ARG A 183 0.98 -11.79 14.34
CA ARG A 183 1.46 -12.86 13.46
C ARG A 183 1.67 -12.36 12.02
N ARG A 184 0.75 -11.56 11.47
CA ARG A 184 0.86 -10.90 10.17
C ARG A 184 2.10 -10.03 10.10
N ASN A 185 2.33 -9.18 11.11
CA ASN A 185 3.54 -8.34 11.18
C ASN A 185 4.82 -9.19 11.17
N LYS A 186 4.86 -10.27 11.95
CA LYS A 186 6.00 -11.20 11.94
C LYS A 186 6.20 -11.85 10.58
N LEU A 187 5.13 -12.27 9.92
CA LEU A 187 5.17 -12.87 8.59
C LEU A 187 5.62 -11.87 7.51
N TYR A 188 5.19 -10.61 7.60
CA TYR A 188 5.61 -9.54 6.68
C TYR A 188 7.11 -9.25 6.80
N VAL A 189 7.65 -9.22 8.02
CA VAL A 189 9.10 -9.09 8.25
C VAL A 189 9.85 -10.32 7.70
N GLN A 190 9.31 -11.52 7.90
CA GLN A 190 9.96 -12.77 7.45
C GLN A 190 9.98 -12.93 5.92
N HIS A 191 8.93 -12.50 5.23
CA HIS A 191 8.83 -12.62 3.77
C HIS A 191 9.34 -11.37 3.04
N ALA A 192 9.97 -10.42 3.78
CA ALA A 192 10.43 -9.13 3.27
C ALA A 192 9.35 -8.42 2.41
N LEU A 193 8.08 -8.56 2.79
CA LEU A 193 7.02 -7.81 2.15
C LEU A 193 7.10 -6.37 2.67
N GLU A 194 7.71 -5.51 1.87
CA GLU A 194 7.68 -4.07 2.11
C GLU A 194 6.26 -3.55 1.92
N VAL A 195 5.53 -3.45 3.03
CA VAL A 195 4.22 -2.78 3.08
C VAL A 195 4.32 -1.33 2.58
N SER A 196 5.49 -0.70 2.76
CA SER A 196 5.84 0.60 2.19
C SER A 196 5.77 0.60 0.66
N GLU A 197 6.40 -0.37 -0.01
CA GLU A 197 6.40 -0.48 -1.47
C GLU A 197 4.98 -0.72 -2.00
N LEU A 198 4.20 -1.56 -1.31
CA LEU A 198 2.82 -1.87 -1.69
C LEU A 198 1.92 -0.63 -1.60
N ASN A 199 2.07 0.18 -0.55
CA ASN A 199 1.32 1.43 -0.39
C ASN A 199 1.75 2.46 -1.44
N GLN A 200 3.05 2.63 -1.67
CA GLN A 200 3.56 3.52 -2.72
C GLN A 200 3.01 3.13 -4.10
N LEU A 201 3.00 1.84 -4.41
CA LEU A 201 2.50 1.35 -5.69
C LEU A 201 0.99 1.57 -5.87
N LYS A 202 0.21 1.51 -4.78
CA LYS A 202 -1.22 1.86 -4.77
C LYS A 202 -1.43 3.35 -5.06
N ASP A 203 -0.71 4.22 -4.35
CA ASP A 203 -0.78 5.66 -4.54
C ASP A 203 -0.40 6.05 -5.98
N GLU A 204 0.63 5.40 -6.53
CA GLU A 204 1.04 5.58 -7.93
C GLU A 204 -0.06 5.21 -8.93
N VAL A 205 -0.75 4.08 -8.70
CA VAL A 205 -1.87 3.63 -9.56
C VAL A 205 -3.05 4.59 -9.47
N GLU A 206 -3.39 5.07 -8.27
CA GLU A 206 -4.47 6.03 -8.06
C GLU A 206 -4.23 7.35 -8.82
N ILE A 207 -2.99 7.86 -8.77
CA ILE A 207 -2.58 9.04 -9.53
C ILE A 207 -2.70 8.79 -11.04
N LEU A 208 -2.20 7.66 -11.54
CA LEU A 208 -2.27 7.28 -12.95
C LEU A 208 -3.72 7.17 -13.45
N GLU A 209 -4.60 6.57 -12.65
CA GLU A 209 -6.03 6.48 -12.96
C GLU A 209 -6.71 7.85 -12.98
N GLY A 210 -6.41 8.71 -12.01
CA GLY A 210 -6.91 10.08 -11.96
C GLY A 210 -6.52 10.88 -13.22
N LEU A 211 -5.28 10.73 -13.68
CA LEU A 211 -4.79 11.37 -14.90
C LEU A 211 -5.50 10.86 -16.15
N VAL A 212 -5.71 9.55 -16.27
CA VAL A 212 -6.44 8.97 -17.42
C VAL A 212 -7.88 9.49 -17.45
N ARG A 213 -8.59 9.49 -16.32
CA ARG A 213 -9.97 10.03 -16.23
C ARG A 213 -10.05 11.53 -16.55
N ALA A 214 -9.05 12.30 -16.09
CA ALA A 214 -8.99 13.73 -16.39
C ALA A 214 -8.81 14.00 -17.89
N LEU A 215 -8.06 13.14 -18.59
CA LEU A 215 -7.86 13.25 -20.04
C LEU A 215 -9.08 12.77 -20.86
N GLU A 216 -9.85 11.80 -20.35
CA GLU A 216 -11.11 11.37 -20.96
C GLU A 216 -12.20 12.46 -20.89
N GLY A 217 -12.24 13.25 -19.82
CA GLY A 217 -13.21 14.35 -19.66
C GLY A 217 -12.96 15.59 -20.53
N ILE A 218 -11.97 15.55 -21.43
CA ILE A 218 -11.65 16.61 -22.40
C ILE A 218 -12.33 16.36 -23.77
N ASP A 219 -12.89 15.16 -23.96
CA ASP A 219 -13.70 14.80 -25.13
C ASP A 219 -15.06 15.53 -25.15
#